data_AF-A0A4V6YW39-F1
#
_entry.id   AF-A0A4V6YW39-F1
#
_cell.length_a   1.000
_cell.length_b   1.000
_cell.length_c   1.000
_cell.angle_alpha   90.00
_cell.angle_beta   90.00
_cell.angle_gamma   90.00
#
_symmetry.space_group_name_H-M   'P 1'
#
loop_
_entity.id
_entity.type
_entity.pdbx_description
1 polymer ?
#
loop_
_entity_poly.entity_id
_entity_poly.type
_entity_poly.pdbx_seq_one_letter_code
_entity_poly.pdbx_strand_id
1 'polypeptide(L)'
;MSGTLLGFDFGTKSIGVAIGQRITGTARPLPALKAQDGKPDWNVIEKLLKEWQPEAVIVGLPLNMDGTEQPLTARGAATSPIKFTAASGSR
;
A
#
# COMPACT_ATOMS: atom_id res chain seq x y z
N MET A 1 -9.37 12.41 15.58
CA MET A 1 -8.53 11.41 14.90
C MET A 1 -9.41 10.21 14.61
N SER A 2 -9.49 9.79 13.35
CA SER A 2 -10.36 8.70 12.89
C SER A 2 -9.75 7.32 13.16
N GLY A 3 -8.42 7.23 13.33
CA GLY A 3 -7.69 5.97 13.49
C GLY A 3 -7.60 5.13 12.20
N THR A 4 -7.99 5.69 11.06
CA THR A 4 -7.99 5.00 9.76
C THR A 4 -6.58 4.89 9.16
N LEU A 5 -6.23 3.72 8.62
CA LEU A 5 -5.01 3.46 7.88
C LEU A 5 -5.36 2.88 6.50
N LEU A 6 -4.61 3.24 5.47
CA LEU A 6 -4.74 2.62 4.15
C LEU A 6 -3.46 1.83 3.82
N GLY A 7 -3.61 0.55 3.52
CA GLY A 7 -2.50 -0.34 3.18
C GLY A 7 -2.51 -0.69 1.69
N PHE A 8 -1.35 -0.66 1.05
CA PHE A 8 -1.14 -1.11 -0.31
C PHE A 8 -0.08 -2.21 -0.36
N ASP A 9 -0.40 -3.31 -1.04
CA ASP A 9 0.54 -4.40 -1.31
C ASP A 9 1.00 -4.31 -2.76
N PHE A 10 2.29 -4.02 -2.97
CA PHE A 10 2.83 -3.72 -4.30
C PHE A 10 2.92 -4.99 -5.16
N GLY A 11 2.31 -4.93 -6.33
CA GLY A 11 2.50 -5.94 -7.37
C GLY A 11 2.54 -5.31 -8.76
N THR A 12 3.28 -5.96 -9.67
CA THR A 12 3.51 -5.42 -11.01
C THR A 12 2.28 -5.44 -11.91
N LYS A 13 1.32 -6.34 -11.62
CA LYS A 13 0.06 -6.52 -12.36
C LYS A 13 -1.18 -6.12 -11.55
N SER A 14 -1.11 -6.26 -10.23
CA SER A 14 -2.19 -5.91 -9.32
C SER A 14 -1.61 -5.45 -8.00
N ILE A 15 -2.20 -4.39 -7.44
CA ILE A 15 -1.84 -3.84 -6.14
C ILE A 15 -3.00 -4.13 -5.20
N GLY A 16 -2.72 -4.89 -4.14
CA GLY A 16 -3.70 -5.14 -3.08
C GLY A 16 -3.99 -3.86 -2.32
N VAL A 17 -5.23 -3.67 -1.87
CA VAL A 17 -5.62 -2.51 -1.06
C VAL A 17 -6.36 -3.02 0.18
N ALA A 18 -6.05 -2.46 1.34
CA ALA A 18 -6.75 -2.74 2.58
C ALA A 18 -6.98 -1.45 3.37
N ILE A 19 -8.06 -1.41 4.15
CA ILE A 19 -8.31 -0.36 5.12
C ILE A 19 -8.25 -0.93 6.54
N GLY A 20 -7.48 -0.29 7.40
CA GLY A 20 -7.33 -0.63 8.82
C GLY A 20 -7.96 0.43 9.72
N GLN A 21 -8.43 -0.01 10.89
CA GLN A 21 -8.98 0.85 11.94
C GLN A 21 -8.27 0.55 13.26
N ARG A 22 -7.55 1.53 13.80
CA ARG A 22 -6.79 1.35 15.05
C ARG A 22 -7.68 1.12 16.26
N ILE A 23 -8.87 1.74 16.28
CA ILE A 23 -9.80 1.65 17.42
C ILE A 23 -10.29 0.21 17.61
N THR A 24 -10.62 -0.48 16.52
CA THR A 24 -11.10 -1.86 16.54
C THR A 24 -9.97 -2.87 16.41
N GLY A 25 -8.77 -2.44 15.99
CA GLY A 25 -7.65 -3.33 15.70
C GLY A 25 -7.89 -4.25 14.50
N THR A 26 -8.81 -3.87 13.60
CA THR A 26 -9.21 -4.71 12.45
C THR A 26 -8.80 -4.07 11.13
N ALA A 27 -8.68 -4.92 10.11
CA ALA A 27 -8.53 -4.50 8.73
C ALA A 27 -9.45 -5.31 7.82
N ARG A 28 -9.83 -4.73 6.68
CA ARG A 28 -10.57 -5.43 5.64
C ARG A 28 -9.99 -5.12 4.26
N PRO A 29 -10.08 -6.05 3.30
CA PRO A 29 -9.67 -5.77 1.93
C PRO A 29 -10.61 -4.76 1.27
N LEU A 30 -10.04 -3.96 0.38
CA LEU A 30 -10.75 -3.18 -0.64
C LEU A 30 -10.47 -3.81 -2.02
N PRO A 31 -11.21 -3.42 -3.07
CA PRO A 31 -10.91 -3.89 -4.42
C PRO A 31 -9.45 -3.59 -4.80
N ALA A 32 -8.75 -4.61 -5.29
CA ALA A 32 -7.37 -4.47 -5.75
C ALA A 32 -7.32 -3.56 -6.99
N LEU A 33 -6.24 -2.80 -7.11
CA LEU A 33 -5.99 -1.97 -8.29
C LEU A 33 -5.30 -2.81 -9.37
N LYS A 34 -5.70 -2.63 -10.62
CA LYS A 34 -4.88 -3.10 -11.74
C LYS A 34 -3.64 -2.22 -11.84
N ALA A 35 -2.50 -2.84 -12.10
CA ALA A 35 -1.25 -2.16 -12.34
C ALA A 35 -0.63 -2.62 -13.66
N GLN A 36 0.08 -1.73 -14.32
CA GLN A 36 0.91 -2.06 -15.49
C GLN A 36 2.36 -1.72 -15.17
N ASP A 37 3.20 -2.76 -15.09
CA ASP A 37 4.60 -2.64 -14.64
C ASP A 37 4.73 -1.89 -13.28
N GLY A 38 3.83 -2.22 -12.35
CA GLY A 38 3.81 -1.62 -11.00
C GLY A 38 3.20 -0.22 -10.94
N LYS A 39 2.65 0.29 -12.04
CA LYS A 39 1.98 1.60 -12.08
C LYS A 39 0.47 1.41 -12.02
N PRO A 40 -0.20 1.79 -10.92
CA PRO A 40 -1.66 1.86 -10.84
C PRO A 40 -2.20 3.11 -11.53
N ASP A 41 -3.53 3.18 -11.67
CA ASP A 41 -4.23 4.45 -11.94
C ASP A 41 -4.23 5.32 -10.67
N TRP A 42 -3.46 6.41 -10.70
CA TRP A 42 -3.33 7.36 -9.59
C TRP A 42 -4.64 8.06 -9.25
N ASN A 43 -5.57 8.22 -10.21
CA ASN A 43 -6.86 8.83 -9.93
C ASN A 43 -7.71 7.96 -8.99
N VAL A 44 -7.55 6.63 -9.06
CA VAL A 44 -8.24 5.72 -8.16
C VAL A 44 -7.66 5.83 -6.75
N ILE A 45 -6.34 5.91 -6.63
CA ILE A 45 -5.67 6.14 -5.34
C ILE A 45 -6.12 7.48 -4.73
N GLU A 46 -6.15 8.55 -5.52
CA GLU A 46 -6.60 9.87 -5.05
C GLU A 46 -8.04 9.83 -4.53
N LYS A 47 -8.94 9.13 -5.24
CA LYS A 47 -10.32 8.93 -4.77
C LYS A 47 -10.38 8.20 -3.45
N LEU A 48 -9.61 7.12 -3.28
CA LEU A 48 -9.53 6.37 -2.02
C LEU A 48 -9.01 7.24 -0.87
N LEU A 49 -7.99 8.07 -1.11
CA LEU A 49 -7.47 8.98 -0.09
C LEU A 49 -8.49 10.04 0.32
N LYS A 50 -9.23 10.61 -0.64
CA LYS A 50 -10.30 11.59 -0.36
C LYS A 50 -11.49 10.96 0.35
N GLU A 51 -11.87 9.75 -0.03
CA GLU A 51 -12.99 9.02 0.56
C GLU A 51 -12.69 8.63 2.01
N TRP A 52 -11.54 8.01 2.25
CA TRP A 52 -11.23 7.40 3.55
C TRP A 52 -10.48 8.31 4.52
N GLN A 53 -9.87 9.39 4.01
CA GLN A 53 -9.07 10.34 4.79
C GLN A 53 -8.16 9.64 5.83
N PRO A 54 -7.30 8.71 5.38
CA PRO A 54 -6.48 7.93 6.30
C PRO A 54 -5.44 8.82 6.99
N GLU A 55 -5.14 8.51 8.25
CA GLU A 55 -4.10 9.20 9.01
C GLU A 55 -2.69 8.83 8.54
N ALA A 56 -2.55 7.64 7.97
CA ALA A 56 -1.32 7.17 7.37
C ALA A 56 -1.61 6.16 6.27
N VAL A 57 -0.67 6.10 5.32
CA VAL A 57 -0.66 5.11 4.25
C VAL A 57 0.58 4.24 4.41
N ILE A 58 0.36 2.94 4.30
CA ILE A 58 1.36 1.89 4.46
C ILE A 58 1.54 1.21 3.11
N VAL A 59 2.79 1.04 2.68
CA VAL A 59 3.11 0.26 1.49
C VAL A 59 4.00 -0.91 1.86
N GLY A 60 3.56 -2.11 1.47
CA GLY A 60 4.34 -3.33 1.61
C GLY A 60 5.53 -3.33 0.65
N LEU A 61 6.73 -3.52 1.20
CA LEU A 61 7.93 -3.71 0.40
C LEU A 61 8.10 -5.19 0.06
N PRO A 62 8.23 -5.55 -1.23
CA PRO A 62 8.52 -6.92 -1.61
C PRO A 62 9.98 -7.21 -1.26
N LEU A 63 10.22 -7.96 -0.20
CA LEU A 63 11.56 -8.41 0.23
C LEU A 63 11.76 -9.88 -0.10
N ASN A 64 13.01 -10.33 -0.10
CA ASN A 64 13.35 -11.76 -0.12
C ASN A 64 12.85 -12.44 1.16
N MET A 65 12.83 -13.77 1.17
CA MET A 65 12.41 -14.54 2.35
C MET A 65 13.29 -14.28 3.59
N ASP A 66 14.55 -13.91 3.40
CA ASP A 66 15.49 -13.54 4.46
C ASP A 66 15.42 -12.04 4.85
N GLY A 67 14.48 -11.29 4.28
CA GLY A 67 14.29 -9.86 4.53
C GLY A 67 15.23 -8.94 3.75
N THR A 68 16.14 -9.47 2.94
CA THR A 68 17.00 -8.65 2.08
C THR A 68 16.22 -8.04 0.91
N GLU A 69 16.72 -6.92 0.39
CA GLU A 69 16.11 -6.28 -0.78
C GLU A 69 16.30 -7.13 -2.04
N GLN A 70 15.38 -6.96 -2.97
CA GLN A 70 15.42 -7.52 -4.31
C GLN A 70 15.15 -6.42 -5.34
N PRO A 71 15.39 -6.64 -6.64
CA PRO A 71 15.18 -5.61 -7.66
C PRO A 71 13.78 -4.95 -7.65
N LEU A 72 12.77 -5.69 -7.21
CA LEU A 72 11.39 -5.21 -7.04
C LEU A 72 11.19 -4.28 -5.82
N THR A 73 12.05 -4.36 -4.81
CA THR A 73 11.97 -3.51 -3.60
C THR A 73 12.16 -2.03 -3.97
N ALA A 74 13.17 -1.73 -4.79
CA ALA A 74 13.42 -0.37 -5.29
C ALA A 74 12.25 0.19 -6.12
N ARG A 75 11.54 -0.69 -6.87
CA ARG A 75 10.39 -0.29 -7.68
C ARG A 75 9.17 0.09 -6.84
N GLY A 76 8.92 -0.61 -5.72
CA GLY A 76 7.85 -0.27 -4.78
C GLY A 76 8.07 1.08 -4.07
N ALA A 77 9.34 1.44 -3.82
CA ALA A 77 9.70 2.72 -3.20
C ALA A 77 9.71 3.91 -4.18
N ALA A 78 10.09 3.70 -5.44
CA ALA A 78 10.36 4.77 -6.42
C ALA A 78 9.16 5.25 -7.25
N THR A 79 8.02 4.56 -7.21
CA THR A 79 6.89 4.85 -8.12
C THR A 79 5.88 5.86 -7.59
N SER A 80 5.97 6.30 -6.33
CA SER A 80 4.92 7.12 -5.71
C SER A 80 5.20 8.62 -5.73
N PRO A 81 4.26 9.46 -6.25
CA PRO A 81 4.27 10.91 -6.00
C PRO A 81 3.81 11.26 -4.57
N ILE A 82 3.29 10.28 -3.82
CA ILE A 82 2.79 10.44 -2.44
C ILE A 82 3.79 9.80 -1.48
N LYS A 83 4.22 10.56 -0.47
CA LYS A 83 5.16 10.07 0.53
C LYS A 83 4.48 9.00 1.40
N PHE A 84 4.90 7.76 1.25
CA PHE A 84 4.37 6.63 2.02
C PHE A 84 5.30 6.26 3.17
N THR A 85 4.73 5.72 4.25
CA THR A 85 5.51 5.04 5.28
C THR A 85 5.66 3.59 4.86
N ALA A 86 6.90 3.17 4.56
CA ALA A 86 7.19 1.78 4.25
C ALA A 86 7.08 0.91 5.51
N ALA A 87 6.46 -0.26 5.39
CA ALA A 87 6.45 -1.28 6.45
C ALA A 87 6.92 -2.61 5.87
N SER A 88 7.94 -3.21 6.49
CA SER A 88 8.36 -4.58 6.20
C SER A 88 7.44 -5.54 6.96
N GLY A 89 6.68 -6.37 6.24
CA GLY A 89 5.93 -7.45 6.87
C GLY A 89 6.87 -8.55 7.35
N SER A 90 7.16 -8.61 8.65
CA SER A 90 7.67 -9.83 9.27
C SER A 90 6.51 -10.83 9.36
N ARG A 91 6.64 -11.98 8.69
CA ARG A 91 5.83 -13.15 9.04
C ARG A 91 6.21 -13.66 10.42
#